data_AF-A0A426U2R6-F1
#
_entry.id   AF-A0A426U2R6-F1
#
_cell.length_a   1.000
_cell.length_b   1.000
_cell.length_c   1.000
_cell.angle_alpha   90.00
_cell.angle_beta   90.00
_cell.angle_gamma   90.00
#
_symmetry.space_group_name_H-M   'P 1'
#
loop_
_entity.id
_entity.type
_entity.pdbx_description
1 polymer ?
#
loop_
_entity_poly.entity_id
_entity_poly.type
_entity_poly.pdbx_seq_one_letter_code
_entity_poly.pdbx_strand_id
1 'polypeptide(L)'
;MEQLEQRLAFLRTRLQTAYESLGLSSGRPYLYFVYAPDEEPQVRRAVAEQFALIPSLHPLRIDLLEVTIAALQGEEQGREAVLVDPNPAVAGVAPSDIADLWQEELRMVMEERLEAVPTTARPLILLEGLAALHPLTNPTAVMEKFAEQSLEHPATGRPVPIVLFVPGYRVPNTSRQYSFLSHTATQLKMYRGEDV
;
A
#
# COMPACT_ATOMS: atom_id res chain seq x y z
N MET A 1 -4.61 -20.12 8.04
CA MET A 1 -5.92 -19.49 7.80
C MET A 1 -6.50 -18.84 9.05
N GLU A 2 -6.71 -19.58 10.15
CA GLU A 2 -7.31 -19.02 11.39
C GLU A 2 -6.56 -17.79 11.94
N GLN A 3 -5.22 -17.82 11.94
CA GLN A 3 -4.40 -16.67 12.36
C GLN A 3 -4.52 -15.45 11.42
N LEU A 4 -4.67 -15.68 10.11
CA LEU A 4 -4.82 -14.60 9.12
C LEU A 4 -6.17 -13.89 9.30
N GLU A 5 -7.24 -14.67 9.42
CA GLU A 5 -8.60 -14.14 9.61
C GLU A 5 -8.72 -13.34 10.91
N GLN A 6 -8.12 -13.82 12.00
CA GLN A 6 -8.06 -13.10 13.28
C GLN A 6 -7.33 -11.76 13.15
N ARG A 7 -6.17 -11.74 12.46
CA ARG A 7 -5.41 -10.49 12.23
C ARG A 7 -6.20 -9.49 11.37
N LEU A 8 -6.89 -9.95 10.33
CA LEU A 8 -7.76 -9.09 9.51
C LEU A 8 -8.96 -8.57 10.30
N ALA A 9 -9.59 -9.40 11.14
CA ALA A 9 -10.68 -8.99 12.00
C ALA A 9 -10.24 -7.94 13.03
N PHE A 10 -9.02 -8.07 13.57
CA PHE A 10 -8.41 -7.06 14.45
C PHE A 10 -8.18 -5.74 13.70
N LEU A 11 -7.57 -5.80 12.52
CA LEU A 11 -7.35 -4.63 11.66
C LEU A 11 -8.68 -3.91 11.37
N ARG A 12 -9.72 -4.65 10.96
CA ARG A 12 -11.05 -4.11 10.69
C ARG A 12 -11.63 -3.40 11.92
N THR A 13 -11.58 -4.05 13.07
CA THR A 13 -12.08 -3.48 14.33
C THR A 13 -11.35 -2.18 14.67
N ARG A 14 -10.01 -2.16 14.53
CA ARG A 14 -9.18 -0.97 14.75
C ARG A 14 -9.54 0.16 13.79
N LEU A 15 -9.74 -0.13 12.51
CA LEU A 15 -10.15 0.87 11.51
C LEU A 15 -11.53 1.46 11.83
N GLN A 16 -12.45 0.67 12.38
CA GLN A 16 -13.78 1.17 12.75
C GLN A 16 -13.77 2.07 13.98
N THR A 17 -12.97 1.73 14.99
CA THR A 17 -12.95 2.41 16.30
C THR A 17 -11.96 3.57 16.37
N ALA A 18 -10.84 3.48 15.66
CA ALA A 18 -9.74 4.43 15.73
C ALA A 18 -9.61 5.31 14.48
N TYR A 19 -10.54 5.23 13.51
CA TYR A 19 -10.50 5.92 12.21
C TYR A 19 -9.91 7.34 12.27
N GLU A 20 -10.57 8.23 13.03
CA GLU A 20 -10.19 9.66 13.14
C GLU A 20 -8.86 9.86 13.88
N SER A 21 -8.43 8.87 14.66
CA SER A 21 -7.18 8.92 15.42
C SER A 21 -5.98 8.35 14.66
N LEU A 22 -6.21 7.68 13.52
CA LEU A 22 -5.14 7.16 12.70
C LEU A 22 -4.30 8.33 12.16
N GLY A 23 -3.01 8.31 12.50
CA GLY A 23 -2.08 9.33 12.04
C GLY A 23 -2.08 10.64 12.83
N LEU A 24 -2.95 10.86 13.84
CA LEU A 24 -2.97 12.11 14.63
C LEU A 24 -1.60 12.52 15.19
N SER A 25 -0.80 11.56 15.63
CA SER A 25 0.53 11.83 16.21
C SER A 25 1.66 11.91 15.18
N SER A 26 1.44 11.50 13.94
CA SER A 26 2.49 11.39 12.91
C SER A 26 2.17 12.09 11.60
N GLY A 27 0.96 12.64 11.44
CA GLY A 27 0.42 13.12 10.15
C GLY A 27 0.27 12.05 9.08
N ARG A 28 0.45 10.76 9.44
CA ARG A 28 0.58 9.64 8.51
C ARG A 28 -0.40 8.54 8.89
N PRO A 29 -1.60 8.48 8.29
CA PRO A 29 -2.62 7.51 8.63
C PRO A 29 -2.41 6.17 7.89
N TYR A 30 -1.15 5.68 7.87
CA TYR A 30 -0.76 4.47 7.13
C TYR A 30 -0.66 3.26 8.07
N LEU A 31 -1.24 2.13 7.65
CA LEU A 31 -1.22 0.86 8.37
C LEU A 31 -0.65 -0.24 7.47
N TYR A 32 0.36 -0.94 7.95
CA TYR A 32 1.01 -2.04 7.24
C TYR A 32 0.43 -3.36 7.74
N PHE A 33 -0.11 -4.17 6.83
CA PHE A 33 -0.51 -5.55 7.06
C PHE A 33 0.44 -6.47 6.30
N VAL A 34 1.43 -7.02 7.01
CA VAL A 34 2.51 -7.82 6.38
C VAL A 34 2.14 -9.31 6.41
N TYR A 35 2.15 -9.99 5.28
CA TYR A 35 1.79 -11.41 5.16
C TYR A 35 2.79 -12.15 4.26
N ALA A 36 2.95 -13.46 4.44
CA ALA A 36 3.95 -14.20 3.66
C ALA A 36 3.57 -14.18 2.16
N PRO A 37 4.51 -13.98 1.21
CA PRO A 37 4.17 -13.78 -0.21
C PRO A 37 3.31 -14.90 -0.83
N ASP A 38 3.46 -16.13 -0.36
CA ASP A 38 2.68 -17.30 -0.78
C ASP A 38 1.22 -17.29 -0.29
N GLU A 39 0.88 -16.42 0.66
CA GLU A 39 -0.47 -16.20 1.18
C GLU A 39 -1.28 -15.15 0.39
N GLU A 40 -0.69 -14.51 -0.63
CA GLU A 40 -1.34 -13.41 -1.36
C GLU A 40 -2.75 -13.74 -1.91
N PRO A 41 -2.97 -14.90 -2.57
CA PRO A 41 -4.30 -15.25 -3.05
C PRO A 41 -5.34 -15.34 -1.92
N GLN A 42 -4.94 -15.89 -0.77
CA GLN A 42 -5.81 -16.04 0.40
C GLN A 42 -6.09 -14.68 1.04
N VAL A 43 -5.09 -13.81 1.13
CA VAL A 43 -5.22 -12.45 1.67
C VAL A 43 -6.16 -11.63 0.79
N ARG A 44 -5.96 -11.58 -0.53
CA ARG A 44 -6.82 -10.82 -1.45
C ARG A 44 -8.28 -11.28 -1.38
N ARG A 45 -8.50 -12.59 -1.26
CA ARG A 45 -9.83 -13.16 -1.06
C ARG A 45 -10.43 -12.72 0.28
N ALA A 46 -9.69 -12.86 1.37
CA ALA A 46 -10.17 -12.51 2.70
C ALA A 46 -10.43 -11.00 2.84
N VAL A 47 -9.60 -10.15 2.23
CA VAL A 47 -9.81 -8.70 2.17
C VAL A 47 -11.09 -8.37 1.40
N ALA A 48 -11.29 -8.98 0.23
CA ALA A 48 -12.52 -8.82 -0.53
C ALA A 48 -13.77 -9.19 0.29
N GLU A 49 -13.73 -10.32 0.99
CA GLU A 49 -14.84 -10.81 1.81
C GLU A 49 -15.08 -9.94 3.06
N GLN A 50 -14.03 -9.59 3.81
CA GLN A 50 -14.17 -8.88 5.09
C GLN A 50 -14.42 -7.38 4.95
N PHE A 51 -14.03 -6.78 3.82
CA PHE A 51 -14.16 -5.35 3.55
C PHE A 51 -15.21 -5.02 2.47
N ALA A 52 -15.92 -6.00 1.91
CA ALA A 52 -16.98 -5.74 0.91
C ALA A 52 -18.06 -4.77 1.42
N LEU A 53 -18.49 -4.94 2.67
CA LEU A 53 -19.54 -4.12 3.30
C LEU A 53 -19.20 -3.90 4.77
N ILE A 54 -18.56 -2.78 5.06
CA ILE A 54 -18.35 -2.32 6.43
C ILE A 54 -19.31 -1.15 6.66
N PRO A 55 -20.34 -1.28 7.52
CA PRO A 55 -21.39 -0.27 7.66
C PRO A 55 -20.88 1.15 7.98
N SER A 56 -19.70 1.25 8.59
CA SER A 56 -19.12 2.50 9.04
C SER A 56 -17.96 3.00 8.19
N LEU A 57 -17.53 2.27 7.16
CA LEU A 57 -16.40 2.67 6.31
C LEU A 57 -16.79 2.57 4.84
N HIS A 58 -16.06 3.26 3.99
CA HIS A 58 -16.19 3.18 2.54
C HIS A 58 -14.86 2.69 1.95
N PRO A 59 -14.65 1.36 1.87
CA PRO A 59 -13.40 0.80 1.40
C PRO A 59 -13.21 1.00 -0.11
N LEU A 60 -12.10 1.63 -0.48
CA LEU A 60 -11.64 1.81 -1.85
C LEU A 60 -10.46 0.87 -2.07
N ARG A 61 -10.71 -0.24 -2.78
CA ARG A 61 -9.65 -1.19 -3.15
C ARG A 61 -8.94 -0.70 -4.41
N ILE A 62 -7.62 -0.69 -4.34
CA ILE A 62 -6.73 -0.32 -5.43
C ILE A 62 -5.71 -1.44 -5.58
N ASP A 63 -5.73 -2.10 -6.74
CA ASP A 63 -4.73 -3.10 -7.10
C ASP A 63 -3.55 -2.39 -7.78
N LEU A 64 -2.39 -2.35 -7.11
CA LEU A 64 -1.22 -1.69 -7.67
C LEU A 64 -0.71 -2.38 -8.93
N LEU A 65 -0.97 -3.68 -9.14
CA LEU A 65 -0.55 -4.32 -10.38
C LEU A 65 -1.24 -3.67 -11.59
N GLU A 66 -2.54 -3.38 -11.47
CA GLU A 66 -3.30 -2.73 -12.54
C GLU A 66 -2.80 -1.30 -12.78
N VAL A 67 -2.56 -0.53 -11.72
CA VAL A 67 -2.02 0.83 -11.81
C VAL A 67 -0.63 0.81 -12.43
N THR A 68 0.25 -0.08 -12.00
CA THR A 68 1.61 -0.22 -12.55
C THR A 68 1.57 -0.61 -14.03
N ILE A 69 0.68 -1.53 -14.44
CA ILE A 69 0.54 -1.90 -15.85
C ILE A 69 0.08 -0.70 -16.68
N ALA A 70 -0.89 0.07 -16.20
CA ALA A 70 -1.40 1.25 -16.90
C ALA A 70 -0.36 2.37 -16.99
N ALA A 71 0.29 2.70 -15.88
CA ALA A 71 1.28 3.77 -15.79
C ALA A 71 2.52 3.53 -16.67
N LEU A 72 2.89 2.26 -16.84
CA LEU A 72 4.11 1.87 -17.55
C LEU A 72 3.87 1.44 -19.01
N GLN A 73 2.69 1.72 -19.57
CA GLN A 73 2.45 1.50 -20.99
C GLN A 73 3.42 2.32 -21.83
N GLY A 74 4.21 1.66 -22.67
CA GLY A 74 5.25 2.28 -23.49
C GLY A 74 6.64 2.33 -22.85
N GLU A 75 6.78 1.97 -21.57
CA GLU A 75 8.04 1.92 -20.82
C GLU A 75 8.57 0.48 -20.65
N GLU A 76 8.10 -0.47 -21.47
CA GLU A 76 8.39 -1.89 -21.29
C GLU A 76 9.88 -2.21 -21.41
N GLN A 77 10.58 -1.55 -22.34
CA GLN A 77 12.02 -1.73 -22.54
C GLN A 77 12.84 -1.23 -21.34
N GLY A 78 12.49 -0.06 -20.79
CA GLY A 78 13.15 0.49 -19.61
C GLY A 78 12.94 -0.40 -18.38
N ARG A 79 11.71 -0.89 -18.19
CA ARG A 79 11.38 -1.83 -17.11
C ARG A 79 12.13 -3.16 -17.25
N GLU A 80 12.20 -3.72 -18.45
CA GLU A 80 12.95 -4.96 -18.71
C GLU A 80 14.45 -4.77 -18.41
N ALA A 81 15.03 -3.65 -18.82
CA ALA A 81 16.43 -3.34 -18.52
C ALA A 81 16.69 -3.26 -17.01
N VAL A 82 15.81 -2.60 -16.25
CA VAL A 82 15.90 -2.50 -14.78
C VAL A 82 15.67 -3.86 -14.09
N LEU A 83 14.83 -4.72 -14.64
CA LEU A 83 14.65 -6.11 -14.14
C LEU A 83 15.90 -6.96 -14.34
N VAL A 84 16.65 -6.73 -15.43
CA VAL A 84 17.92 -7.42 -15.70
C VAL A 84 19.02 -6.90 -14.77
N ASP A 85 19.17 -5.58 -14.68
CA ASP A 85 20.11 -4.93 -13.76
C ASP A 85 19.56 -3.57 -13.30
N PRO A 86 19.29 -3.36 -12.00
CA PRO A 86 18.76 -2.10 -11.51
C PRO A 86 19.79 -0.95 -11.51
N ASN A 87 21.05 -1.20 -11.90
CA ASN A 87 22.07 -0.16 -12.02
C ASN A 87 21.74 0.79 -13.20
N PRO A 88 21.51 2.09 -12.95
CA PRO A 88 21.16 3.05 -14.01
C PRO A 88 22.20 3.15 -15.12
N ALA A 89 23.48 2.92 -14.80
CA ALA A 89 24.56 2.93 -15.79
C ALA A 89 24.46 1.77 -16.80
N VAL A 90 23.80 0.68 -16.42
CA VAL A 90 23.57 -0.51 -17.25
C VAL A 90 22.18 -0.45 -17.90
N ALA A 91 21.15 -0.09 -17.12
CA ALA A 91 19.77 -0.03 -17.59
C ALA A 91 19.49 1.17 -18.52
N GLY A 92 20.31 2.23 -18.46
CA GLY A 92 20.10 3.46 -19.23
C GLY A 92 18.97 4.36 -18.69
N VAL A 93 18.30 3.93 -17.62
CA VAL A 93 17.24 4.64 -16.91
C VAL A 93 17.34 4.33 -15.42
N ALA A 94 17.08 5.31 -14.56
CA ALA A 94 17.10 5.06 -13.12
C ALA A 94 15.78 4.40 -12.68
N PRO A 95 15.82 3.38 -11.79
CA PRO A 95 14.60 2.78 -11.23
C PRO A 95 13.67 3.82 -10.57
N SER A 96 14.25 4.89 -9.99
CA SER A 96 13.50 6.00 -9.40
C SER A 96 12.68 6.78 -10.42
N ASP A 97 13.18 6.97 -11.65
CA ASP A 97 12.50 7.76 -12.66
C ASP A 97 11.24 7.03 -13.14
N ILE A 98 11.34 5.71 -13.31
CA ILE A 98 10.18 4.84 -13.61
C ILE A 98 9.23 4.78 -12.41
N ALA A 99 9.77 4.72 -11.18
CA ALA A 99 8.95 4.74 -9.98
C ALA A 99 8.18 6.06 -9.81
N ASP A 100 8.75 7.19 -10.20
CA ASP A 100 8.10 8.49 -10.08
C ASP A 100 6.87 8.59 -10.99
N LEU A 101 6.93 8.05 -12.23
CA LEU A 101 5.80 7.99 -13.16
C LEU A 101 4.60 7.24 -12.58
N TRP A 102 4.85 6.04 -12.05
CA TRP A 102 3.78 5.22 -11.47
C TRP A 102 3.20 5.84 -10.18
N GLN A 103 4.00 6.56 -9.39
CA GLN A 103 3.48 7.20 -8.15
C GLN A 103 2.49 8.31 -8.44
N GLU A 104 2.74 9.08 -9.49
CA GLU A 104 1.80 10.10 -9.94
C GLU A 104 0.50 9.46 -10.41
N GLU A 105 0.58 8.39 -11.21
CA GLU A 105 -0.61 7.63 -11.64
C GLU A 105 -1.39 7.07 -10.44
N LEU A 106 -0.69 6.48 -9.46
CA LEU A 106 -1.32 5.97 -8.25
C LEU A 106 -2.03 7.07 -7.45
N ARG A 107 -1.44 8.26 -7.37
CA ARG A 107 -2.06 9.42 -6.73
C ARG A 107 -3.33 9.82 -7.46
N MET A 108 -3.27 9.99 -8.79
CA MET A 108 -4.43 10.36 -9.60
C MET A 108 -5.57 9.34 -9.44
N VAL A 109 -5.25 8.04 -9.48
CA VAL A 109 -6.23 6.96 -9.26
C VAL A 109 -6.84 7.04 -7.85
N MET A 110 -6.04 7.31 -6.82
CA MET A 110 -6.56 7.48 -5.46
C MET A 110 -7.50 8.69 -5.35
N GLU A 111 -7.11 9.83 -5.92
CA GLU A 111 -7.87 11.07 -5.90
C GLU A 111 -9.19 10.92 -6.64
N GLU A 112 -9.19 10.39 -7.87
CA GLU A 112 -10.39 10.10 -8.66
C GLU A 112 -11.36 9.20 -7.88
N ARG A 113 -10.85 8.14 -7.23
CA ARG A 113 -11.66 7.23 -6.44
C ARG A 113 -12.25 7.91 -5.20
N LEU A 114 -11.53 8.85 -4.60
CA LEU A 114 -11.99 9.63 -3.46
C LEU A 114 -13.03 10.69 -3.84
N GLU A 115 -12.94 11.29 -5.02
CA GLU A 115 -13.94 12.23 -5.53
C GLU A 115 -15.32 11.57 -5.68
N ALA A 116 -15.36 10.29 -6.06
CA ALA A 116 -16.59 9.53 -6.15
C ALA A 116 -17.23 9.18 -4.78
N VAL A 117 -16.53 9.42 -3.67
CA VAL A 117 -17.02 9.08 -2.32
C VAL A 117 -17.96 10.16 -1.80
N PRO A 118 -19.15 9.80 -1.28
CA PRO A 118 -20.03 10.77 -0.62
C PRO A 118 -19.34 11.45 0.57
N THR A 119 -19.54 12.76 0.72
CA THR A 119 -18.93 13.57 1.79
C THR A 119 -19.28 13.14 3.21
N THR A 120 -20.38 12.38 3.38
CA THR A 120 -20.81 11.82 4.66
C THR A 120 -20.19 10.46 4.97
N ALA A 121 -19.52 9.84 4.00
CA ALA A 121 -18.89 8.54 4.16
C ALA A 121 -17.47 8.69 4.76
N ARG A 122 -16.93 7.59 5.28
CA ARG A 122 -15.57 7.52 5.83
C ARG A 122 -14.68 6.68 4.91
N PRO A 123 -13.98 7.29 3.93
CA PRO A 123 -13.19 6.53 2.96
C PRO A 123 -12.01 5.81 3.60
N LEU A 124 -11.69 4.63 3.10
CA LEU A 124 -10.53 3.86 3.52
C LEU A 124 -9.87 3.29 2.28
N ILE A 125 -8.59 3.61 2.03
CA ILE A 125 -7.87 3.04 0.89
C ILE A 125 -7.24 1.71 1.31
N LEU A 126 -7.48 0.68 0.52
CA LEU A 126 -6.90 -0.64 0.65
C LEU A 126 -5.98 -0.89 -0.56
N LEU A 127 -4.67 -0.85 -0.33
CA LEU A 127 -3.66 -1.08 -1.36
C LEU A 127 -3.26 -2.55 -1.38
N GLU A 128 -3.54 -3.22 -2.50
CA GLU A 128 -3.24 -4.63 -2.76
C GLU A 128 -2.26 -4.75 -3.95
N GLY A 129 -1.70 -5.94 -4.18
CA GLY A 129 -0.80 -6.17 -5.32
C GLY A 129 0.56 -5.48 -5.19
N LEU A 130 1.01 -5.19 -3.96
CA LEU A 130 2.23 -4.42 -3.69
C LEU A 130 3.50 -5.09 -4.20
N ALA A 131 3.50 -6.39 -4.53
CA ALA A 131 4.61 -7.05 -5.20
C ALA A 131 5.02 -6.36 -6.52
N ALA A 132 4.08 -5.68 -7.19
CA ALA A 132 4.32 -4.94 -8.43
C ALA A 132 5.31 -3.77 -8.28
N LEU A 133 5.64 -3.37 -7.04
CA LEU A 133 6.65 -2.34 -6.77
C LEU A 133 8.08 -2.81 -7.04
N HIS A 134 8.35 -4.12 -6.93
CA HIS A 134 9.68 -4.67 -7.17
C HIS A 134 9.98 -4.76 -8.68
N PRO A 135 11.21 -4.47 -9.14
CA PRO A 135 12.40 -4.04 -8.38
C PRO A 135 12.52 -2.52 -8.23
N LEU A 136 11.57 -1.76 -8.76
CA LEU A 136 11.68 -0.31 -8.90
C LEU A 136 11.69 0.43 -7.56
N THR A 137 10.88 -0.04 -6.61
CA THR A 137 10.72 0.59 -5.29
C THR A 137 10.19 -0.41 -4.26
N ASN A 138 9.83 0.09 -3.07
CA ASN A 138 9.25 -0.70 -1.99
C ASN A 138 8.14 0.09 -1.25
N PRO A 139 7.24 -0.58 -0.51
CA PRO A 139 6.09 0.06 0.14
C PRO A 139 6.45 1.21 1.10
N THR A 140 7.63 1.19 1.71
CA THR A 140 8.06 2.26 2.62
C THR A 140 8.42 3.53 1.85
N ALA A 141 9.20 3.41 0.78
CA ALA A 141 9.55 4.53 -0.09
C ALA A 141 8.31 5.17 -0.73
N VAL A 142 7.32 4.36 -1.13
CA VAL A 142 6.04 4.87 -1.65
C VAL A 142 5.36 5.77 -0.61
N MET A 143 5.22 5.29 0.62
CA MET A 143 4.54 6.04 1.68
C MET A 143 5.34 7.27 2.16
N GLU A 144 6.67 7.23 2.08
CA GLU A 144 7.50 8.43 2.34
C GLU A 144 7.14 9.55 1.39
N LYS A 145 7.03 9.27 0.09
CA LYS A 145 6.66 10.28 -0.90
C LYS A 145 5.20 10.75 -0.78
N PHE A 146 4.26 9.86 -0.48
CA PHE A 146 2.88 10.28 -0.20
C PHE A 146 2.78 11.15 1.06
N ALA A 147 3.61 10.92 2.07
CA ALA A 147 3.60 11.71 3.30
C ALA A 147 4.03 13.17 3.08
N GLU A 148 4.84 13.46 2.06
CA GLU A 148 5.25 14.82 1.72
C GLU A 148 4.11 15.65 1.11
N GLN A 149 3.10 14.97 0.56
CA GLN A 149 2.04 15.56 -0.25
C GLN A 149 0.64 15.10 0.23
N SER A 150 0.47 14.96 1.55
CA SER A 150 -0.75 14.58 2.30
C SER A 150 -1.96 14.19 1.44
N LEU A 151 -2.32 12.91 1.38
CA LEU A 151 -3.53 12.48 0.69
C LEU A 151 -4.76 12.78 1.56
N GLU A 152 -5.55 13.74 1.11
CA GLU A 152 -6.77 14.20 1.78
C GLU A 152 -8.00 13.97 0.91
N HIS A 153 -9.16 13.80 1.54
CA HIS A 153 -10.41 13.72 0.79
C HIS A 153 -10.72 15.09 0.19
N PRO A 154 -10.84 15.22 -1.15
CA PRO A 154 -10.89 16.52 -1.83
C PRO A 154 -12.07 17.41 -1.38
N ALA A 155 -13.22 16.82 -1.09
CA ALA A 155 -14.41 17.56 -0.65
C ALA A 155 -14.41 17.96 0.83
N THR A 156 -13.66 17.26 1.69
CA THR A 156 -13.71 17.47 3.15
C THR A 156 -12.39 17.95 3.76
N GLY A 157 -11.28 17.87 3.02
CA GLY A 157 -9.93 18.19 3.50
C GLY A 157 -9.45 17.27 4.63
N ARG A 158 -10.11 16.13 4.85
CA ARG A 158 -9.76 15.21 5.94
C ARG A 158 -8.72 14.19 5.46
N PRO A 159 -7.73 13.84 6.30
CA PRO A 159 -6.81 12.75 5.99
C PRO A 159 -7.55 11.44 5.76
N VAL A 160 -7.12 10.68 4.75
CA VAL A 160 -7.71 9.37 4.42
C VAL A 160 -6.77 8.26 4.87
N PRO A 161 -7.22 7.32 5.73
CA PRO A 161 -6.40 6.17 6.10
C PRO A 161 -6.07 5.27 4.91
N ILE A 162 -4.83 4.79 4.85
CA ILE A 162 -4.33 3.87 3.83
C ILE A 162 -3.83 2.60 4.52
N VAL A 163 -4.35 1.45 4.10
CA VAL A 163 -3.88 0.14 4.53
C VAL A 163 -3.08 -0.48 3.39
N LEU A 164 -1.85 -0.87 3.69
CA LEU A 164 -0.95 -1.55 2.77
C LEU A 164 -0.95 -3.05 3.07
N PHE A 165 -1.40 -3.86 2.12
CA PHE A 165 -1.26 -5.31 2.17
C PHE A 165 0.08 -5.71 1.57
N VAL A 166 1.08 -5.87 2.45
CA VAL A 166 2.49 -6.03 2.05
C VAL A 166 2.89 -7.50 2.03
N PRO A 167 3.20 -8.08 0.86
CA PRO A 167 3.78 -9.40 0.78
C PRO A 167 5.23 -9.35 1.31
N GLY A 168 5.53 -10.14 2.33
CA GLY A 168 6.80 -10.12 3.02
C GLY A 168 6.77 -10.80 4.39
N TYR A 169 7.83 -10.59 5.16
CA TYR A 169 7.95 -11.21 6.49
C TYR A 169 8.23 -10.14 7.54
N ARG A 170 7.50 -10.20 8.66
CA ARG A 170 7.84 -9.40 9.84
C ARG A 170 9.17 -9.89 10.40
N VAL A 171 10.04 -8.95 10.77
CA VAL A 171 11.29 -9.30 11.44
C VAL A 171 10.96 -9.70 12.89
N PRO A 172 11.45 -10.85 13.39
CA PRO A 172 11.19 -11.27 14.77
C PRO A 172 11.71 -10.23 15.78
N ASN A 173 11.04 -10.12 16.93
CA ASN A 173 11.43 -9.24 18.04
C ASN A 173 11.42 -7.73 17.73
N THR A 174 10.74 -7.31 16.66
CA THR A 174 10.53 -5.90 16.34
C THR A 174 9.12 -5.68 15.80
N SER A 175 8.47 -4.62 16.26
CA SER A 175 7.12 -4.23 15.83
C SER A 175 7.14 -3.19 14.70
N ARG A 176 8.31 -2.88 14.13
CA ARG A 176 8.45 -1.80 13.15
C ARG A 176 9.31 -2.13 11.94
N GLN A 177 9.67 -3.39 11.74
CA GLN A 177 10.48 -3.80 10.58
C GLN A 177 9.89 -5.00 9.87
N TYR A 178 10.08 -5.02 8.55
CA TYR A 178 9.68 -6.11 7.68
C TYR A 178 10.69 -6.28 6.54
N SER A 179 10.75 -7.48 5.98
CA SER A 179 11.39 -7.76 4.70
C SER A 179 10.32 -7.77 3.63
N PHE A 180 10.48 -6.98 2.56
CA PHE A 180 9.55 -6.98 1.44
C PHE A 180 9.83 -8.16 0.51
N LEU A 181 8.77 -8.90 0.14
CA LEU A 181 8.87 -10.19 -0.54
C LEU A 181 9.85 -11.12 0.21
N SER A 182 10.71 -11.83 -0.51
CA SER A 182 11.74 -12.71 0.07
C SER A 182 13.11 -12.04 0.23
N HIS A 183 13.21 -10.70 0.09
CA HIS A 183 14.48 -9.97 0.16
C HIS A 183 14.89 -9.73 1.62
N THR A 184 15.36 -10.77 2.29
CA THR A 184 15.79 -10.71 3.71
C THR A 184 17.05 -9.86 3.94
N ALA A 185 17.80 -9.56 2.87
CA ALA A 185 19.00 -8.70 2.92
C ALA A 185 18.68 -7.23 3.21
N THR A 186 17.45 -6.77 2.94
CA THR A 186 17.05 -5.37 3.15
C THR A 186 15.82 -5.31 4.04
N GLN A 187 16.03 -4.88 5.29
CA GLN A 187 14.95 -4.65 6.24
C GLN A 187 14.41 -3.22 6.09
N LEU A 188 13.11 -3.10 5.90
CA LEU A 188 12.40 -1.85 5.75
C LEU A 188 11.68 -1.48 7.04
N LYS A 189 11.49 -0.19 7.27
CA LYS A 189 10.72 0.31 8.42
C LYS A 189 9.25 0.44 8.04
N MET A 190 8.36 0.10 8.95
CA MET A 190 6.94 0.44 8.86
C MET A 190 6.60 1.60 9.80
N TYR A 191 5.68 2.45 9.37
CA TYR A 191 5.14 3.52 10.21
C TYR A 191 4.36 2.95 11.39
N ARG A 192 3.42 2.04 11.09
CA ARG A 192 2.57 1.33 12.04
C ARG A 192 2.20 -0.03 11.45
N GLY A 193 2.30 -1.08 12.23
CA GLY A 193 1.78 -2.40 11.86
C GLY A 193 0.33 -2.57 12.29
N GLU A 194 -0.29 -3.70 11.93
CA GLU A 194 -1.61 -4.05 12.45
C GLU A 194 -1.65 -4.38 13.96
N ASP A 195 -0.49 -4.41 14.63
CA ASP A 195 -0.25 -4.67 16.07
C ASP A 195 -1.18 -5.71 16.73
N VAL A 196 -0.78 -6.99 16.62
CA VAL A 196 -1.13 -8.10 17.52
C VAL A 196 0.07 -8.38 18.43
#